data_AF-A0A7T1I5A4-F1
#
_entry.id   AF-A0A7T1I5A4-F1
#
_cell.length_a   1.000
_cell.length_b   1.000
_cell.length_c   1.000
_cell.angle_alpha   90.00
_cell.angle_beta   90.00
_cell.angle_gamma   90.00
#
_symmetry.space_group_name_H-M   'P 1'
#
loop_
_entity.id
_entity.type
_entity.pdbx_description
1 polymer ?
#
loop_
_entity_poly.entity_id
_entity_poly.type
_entity_poly.pdbx_seq_one_letter_code
_entity_poly.pdbx_strand_id
1 'polypeptide(L)' 'MAAEVVIGRKTLRLARPSDVAVAQRVAAHLQRRIAEDDWRPYRSREDAVRAWSRLSGIRLQVMQALGLLHEA' A
#
# COMPACT_ATOMS: atom_id res chain seq x y z
N MET A 1 -6.16 1.73 21.56
CA MET A 1 -7.31 2.14 20.73
C MET A 1 -6.98 1.82 19.29
N ALA A 2 -7.86 1.11 18.58
CA ALA A 2 -7.72 0.94 17.13
C ALA A 2 -7.90 2.30 16.43
N ALA A 3 -7.26 2.48 15.29
CA ALA A 3 -7.34 3.70 14.50
C ALA A 3 -7.77 3.37 13.07
N GLU A 4 -8.37 4.33 12.37
CA GLU A 4 -8.83 4.13 10.99
C GLU A 4 -8.19 5.15 10.06
N VAL A 5 -7.93 4.75 8.82
CA VAL A 5 -7.44 5.64 7.76
C VAL A 5 -8.07 5.26 6.42
N VAL A 6 -8.48 6.25 5.65
CA VAL A 6 -9.02 6.04 4.30
C VAL A 6 -7.89 6.15 3.28
N ILE A 7 -7.73 5.12 2.46
CA ILE A 7 -6.73 5.07 1.38
C ILE A 7 -7.43 4.59 0.11
N GLY A 8 -7.41 5.42 -0.94
CA GLY A 8 -8.19 5.17 -2.14
C GLY A 8 -9.69 5.15 -1.82
N ARG A 9 -10.35 4.01 -2.06
CA ARG A 9 -11.78 3.80 -1.73
C ARG A 9 -12.00 2.83 -0.56
N LYS A 10 -10.93 2.37 0.11
CA LYS A 10 -11.02 1.43 1.24
C LYS A 10 -10.64 2.12 2.54
N THR A 11 -11.36 1.77 3.62
CA THR A 11 -11.01 2.15 5.00
C THR A 11 -10.17 1.04 5.61
N LEU A 12 -8.97 1.36 6.08
CA LEU A 12 -8.09 0.44 6.79
C LEU A 12 -8.31 0.59 8.30
N ARG A 13 -8.53 -0.54 8.97
CA ARG A 13 -8.54 -0.63 10.43
C ARG A 13 -7.16 -1.02 10.93
N LEU A 14 -6.55 -0.13 11.69
CA LEU A 14 -5.20 -0.26 12.20
C LEU A 14 -5.20 -0.55 13.70
N ALA A 15 -4.24 -1.36 14.15
CA ALA A 15 -4.16 -1.80 15.53
C ALA A 15 -3.74 -0.66 16.48
N ARG A 16 -2.91 0.27 16.01
CA ARG A 16 -2.39 1.39 16.81
C ARG A 16 -2.57 2.73 16.09
N PRO A 17 -2.75 3.85 16.82
CA PRO A 17 -2.80 5.18 16.20
C PRO A 17 -1.50 5.58 15.49
N SER A 18 -0.34 5.11 15.98
CA SER A 18 0.96 5.31 15.33
C SER A 18 1.01 4.75 13.90
N ASP A 19 0.23 3.71 13.63
CA ASP A 19 0.24 3.02 12.34
C ASP A 19 -0.43 3.86 11.24
N VAL A 20 -1.27 4.85 11.61
CA VAL A 20 -1.93 5.76 10.66
C VAL A 20 -0.91 6.52 9.83
N ALA A 21 0.08 7.12 10.51
CA ALA A 21 1.14 7.86 9.83
C ALA A 21 2.00 6.96 8.93
N VAL A 22 2.20 5.70 9.34
CA VAL A 22 2.92 4.70 8.53
C VAL A 22 2.11 4.34 7.28
N ALA A 23 0.81 4.06 7.44
CA ALA A 23 -0.08 3.72 6.34
C ALA A 23 -0.17 4.85 5.30
N GLN A 24 -0.29 6.10 5.75
CA GLN A 24 -0.29 7.28 4.89
C GLN A 24 1.03 7.45 4.11
N ARG A 25 2.18 7.29 4.78
CA ARG A 25 3.49 7.37 4.10
C ARG A 25 3.66 6.28 3.05
N VAL A 26 3.25 5.05 3.37
CA VAL A 26 3.31 3.94 2.43
C VAL A 26 2.38 4.20 1.24
N ALA A 27 1.15 4.69 1.48
CA ALA A 27 0.22 5.04 0.42
C ALA A 27 0.78 6.12 -0.50
N ALA A 28 1.27 7.23 0.07
CA ALA A 28 1.87 8.31 -0.71
C ALA A 28 3.06 7.82 -1.55
N HIS A 29 3.93 6.98 -0.98
CA HIS A 29 5.05 6.40 -1.70
C HIS A 29 4.59 5.54 -2.88
N LEU A 30 3.62 4.64 -2.68
CA LEU A 30 3.12 3.76 -3.74
C LEU A 30 2.35 4.54 -4.82
N GLN A 31 1.50 5.47 -4.42
CA GLN A 31 0.75 6.34 -5.36
C GLN A 31 1.68 7.16 -6.23
N ARG A 32 2.74 7.73 -5.65
CA ARG A 32 3.76 8.47 -6.42
C ARG A 32 4.41 7.57 -7.47
N ARG A 33 4.82 6.36 -7.09
CA ARG A 33 5.43 5.40 -8.02
C ARG A 33 4.48 4.96 -9.14
N ILE A 34 3.20 4.80 -8.83
CA ILE A 34 2.16 4.51 -9.84
C ILE A 34 1.99 5.70 -10.79
N ALA A 35 1.92 6.92 -10.26
CA ALA A 35 1.70 8.13 -11.05
C ALA A 35 2.89 8.48 -11.96
N GLU A 36 4.11 8.26 -11.46
CA GLU A 36 5.36 8.50 -12.22
C GLU A 36 5.76 7.31 -13.12
N ASP A 37 5.00 6.21 -13.11
CA ASP A 37 5.38 4.94 -13.73
C ASP A 37 6.79 4.45 -13.31
N ASP A 38 7.20 4.77 -12.07
CA ASP A 38 8.54 4.47 -11.55
C ASP A 38 8.58 3.12 -10.85
N TRP A 39 9.02 2.09 -11.58
CA TRP A 39 9.10 0.71 -11.10
C TRP A 39 10.50 0.26 -10.64
N ARG A 40 11.50 1.14 -10.61
CA ARG A 40 12.87 0.77 -10.21
C ARG A 40 12.97 0.27 -8.75
N PRO A 41 13.83 -0.71 -8.44
CA PRO A 41 14.76 -1.41 -9.34
C PRO A 41 14.12 -2.60 -10.09
N TYR A 42 12.80 -2.76 -10.04
CA TYR A 42 12.09 -3.84 -10.71
C TYR A 42 12.00 -3.59 -12.23
N ARG A 43 11.88 -4.68 -13.01
CA ARG A 43 11.81 -4.60 -14.48
C ARG A 43 10.44 -4.17 -14.98
N SER A 44 9.38 -4.46 -14.22
CA SER A 44 8.01 -4.08 -14.57
C SER A 44 7.17 -3.74 -13.32
N ARG A 45 5.98 -3.19 -13.57
CA ARG A 45 4.95 -3.00 -12.55
C ARG A 45 4.56 -4.33 -11.88
N GLU A 46 4.38 -5.41 -12.65
CA GLU A 46 4.02 -6.70 -12.05
C GLU A 46 5.11 -7.22 -11.11
N ASP A 47 6.38 -7.08 -11.50
CA ASP A 47 7.51 -7.47 -10.65
C ASP A 47 7.56 -6.66 -9.35
N ALA A 48 7.32 -5.36 -9.44
CA ALA A 48 7.26 -4.47 -8.28
C ALA A 48 6.12 -4.87 -7.34
N VAL A 49 4.91 -5.02 -7.87
CA VAL A 49 3.72 -5.42 -7.10
C VAL A 49 3.92 -6.80 -6.48
N ARG A 50 4.47 -7.77 -7.21
CA ARG A 50 4.78 -9.12 -6.69
C ARG A 50 5.83 -9.08 -5.58
N ALA A 51 6.85 -8.23 -5.69
CA ALA A 51 7.85 -8.08 -4.65
C ALA A 51 7.27 -7.41 -3.39
N TRP A 52 6.42 -6.40 -3.56
CA TRP A 52 5.78 -5.72 -2.43
C TRP A 52 4.73 -6.58 -1.74
N SER A 53 4.01 -7.44 -2.47
CA SER A 53 2.97 -8.30 -1.90
C SER A 53 3.52 -9.39 -0.98
N ARG A 54 4.79 -9.76 -1.14
CA ARG A 54 5.50 -10.64 -0.19
C ARG A 54 5.69 -10.01 1.18
N LEU A 55 5.54 -8.69 1.28
CA LEU A 55 5.63 -7.96 2.54
C LEU A 55 4.25 -7.96 3.21
N SER A 56 4.18 -8.42 4.45
CA SER A 56 2.94 -8.47 5.22
C SER A 56 2.67 -7.15 5.96
N GLY A 57 1.54 -7.08 6.66
CA GLY A 57 1.19 -5.95 7.53
C GLY A 57 0.64 -4.74 6.76
N ILE A 58 0.97 -3.54 7.24
CA ILE A 58 0.41 -2.27 6.75
C ILE A 58 0.61 -2.10 5.24
N ARG A 59 1.77 -2.51 4.71
CA ARG A 59 2.05 -2.40 3.27
C ARG A 59 1.09 -3.23 2.43
N LEU A 60 0.82 -4.48 2.82
CA LEU A 60 -0.14 -5.34 2.13
C LEU A 60 -1.55 -4.73 2.13
N GLN A 61 -1.99 -4.22 3.28
CA GLN A 61 -3.30 -3.59 3.42
C GLN A 61 -3.42 -2.34 2.53
N VAL A 62 -2.37 -1.52 2.48
CA VAL A 62 -2.31 -0.35 1.60
C VAL A 62 -2.37 -0.77 0.13
N MET A 63 -1.65 -1.82 -0.27
CA MET A 63 -1.68 -2.31 -1.66
C MET A 63 -3.08 -2.81 -2.07
N GLN A 64 -3.78 -3.50 -1.19
CA GLN A 64 -5.18 -3.91 -1.41
C GLN A 64 -6.11 -2.70 -1.53
N ALA A 65 -5.90 -1.67 -0.69
CA ALA A 65 -6.68 -0.43 -0.71
C ALA A 65 -6.47 0.40 -2.00
N LEU A 66 -5.26 0.34 -2.56
CA LEU A 66 -4.93 0.96 -3.85
C LEU A 66 -5.33 0.09 -5.06
N GLY A 67 -5.90 -1.10 -4.85
CA GLY A 67 -6.28 -2.00 -5.95
C GLY A 67 -5.09 -2.58 -6.72
N LEU A 68 -3.89 -2.63 -6.10
CA LEU A 68 -2.70 -3.21 -6.72
C LEU A 68 -2.71 -4.74 -6.70
N LEU A 69 -3.51 -5.34 -5.82
CA LEU A 69 -3.67 -6.77 -5.70
C LEU A 69 -5.11 -7.08 -6.09
N HIS A 70 -5.29 -7.98 -7.07
CA HIS A 70 -6.59 -8.61 -7.24
C HIS A 70 -6.87 -9.43 -5.98
N GLU A 71 -7.98 -9.14 -5.32
CA GLU A 71 -8.57 -10.08 -4.37
C GLU A 71 -8.96 -11.30 -5.22
N ALA A 72 -8.26 -12.41 -5.00
CA ALA A 72 -8.65 -13.70 -5.57
C ALA A 72 -9.96 -14.17 -4.92
#